data_AF-A0A4R6KXU8-F1
#
_entry.id   AF-A0A4R6KXU8-F1
#
_cell.length_a   1.000
_cell.length_b   1.000
_cell.length_c   1.000
_cell.angle_alpha   90.00
_cell.angle_beta   90.00
_cell.angle_gamma   90.00
#
_symmetry.space_group_name_H-M   'P 1'
#
loop_
_entity.id
_entity.type
_entity.pdbx_description
1 polymer ?
#
loop_
_entity_poly.entity_id
_entity_poly.type
_entity_poly.pdbx_seq_one_letter_code
_entity_poly.pdbx_strand_id
1 'polypeptide(L)'
;MAGVETELQRMQRTAHEAATIGDNLKAVMTALDNAMGGLTPMDGQIKNVFWQGHNNHLDAVGRLCAKLHQMSEGITTSKNGYESEDSGSQAAFTQVGSGTALDVTKL
;
A
#
# COMPACT_ATOMS: atom_id res chain seq x y z
N MET A 1 -8.90 10.73 21.35
CA MET A 1 -8.53 9.43 20.78
C MET A 1 -9.47 8.94 19.66
N ALA A 2 -10.80 9.13 19.73
CA ALA A 2 -11.74 8.63 18.70
C ALA A 2 -11.47 9.07 17.24
N GLY A 3 -10.91 10.26 17.03
CA GLY A 3 -10.56 10.74 15.67
C GLY A 3 -9.36 10.01 15.05
N VAL A 4 -8.38 9.60 15.87
CA VAL A 4 -7.16 8.94 15.40
C VAL A 4 -7.46 7.51 14.95
N GLU A 5 -8.23 6.75 15.75
CA GLU A 5 -8.67 5.39 15.36
C GLU A 5 -9.47 5.40 14.05
N THR A 6 -10.34 6.39 13.84
CA THR A 6 -11.12 6.52 12.61
C THR A 6 -10.22 6.70 11.38
N GLU A 7 -9.19 7.53 11.48
CA GLU A 7 -8.24 7.75 10.38
C GLU A 7 -7.30 6.55 10.16
N LEU A 8 -6.87 5.85 11.21
CA LEU A 8 -6.09 4.61 11.08
C LEU A 8 -6.89 3.50 10.37
N GLN A 9 -8.19 3.38 10.65
CA GLN A 9 -9.08 2.45 9.95
C GLN A 9 -9.25 2.82 8.47
N ARG A 10 -9.36 4.12 8.16
CA ARG A 10 -9.40 4.61 6.77
C ARG A 10 -8.11 4.29 6.03
N MET A 11 -6.96 4.53 6.66
CA MET A 11 -5.64 4.20 6.11
C MET A 11 -5.55 2.70 5.79
N GLN A 12 -5.94 1.83 6.72
CA GLN A 12 -5.90 0.38 6.50
C GLN A 12 -6.81 -0.06 5.35
N ARG A 13 -7.99 0.55 5.21
CA ARG A 13 -8.89 0.30 4.08
C ARG A 13 -8.24 0.70 2.76
N THR A 14 -7.68 1.91 2.68
CA THR A 14 -6.99 2.39 1.48
C THR A 14 -5.81 1.50 1.10
N ALA A 15 -5.04 1.01 2.09
CA ALA A 15 -3.95 0.08 1.85
C ALA A 15 -4.44 -1.24 1.24
N HIS A 16 -5.54 -1.78 1.77
CA HIS A 16 -6.14 -3.02 1.27
C HIS A 16 -6.72 -2.86 -0.15
N GLU A 17 -7.41 -1.75 -0.40
CA GLU A 17 -7.95 -1.42 -1.72
C GLU A 17 -6.84 -1.27 -2.76
N ALA A 18 -5.75 -0.58 -2.41
CA ALA A 18 -4.60 -0.43 -3.30
C ALA A 18 -3.97 -1.78 -3.68
N ALA A 19 -3.76 -2.66 -2.72
CA ALA A 19 -3.22 -3.99 -2.97
C ALA A 19 -4.15 -4.81 -3.87
N THR A 20 -5.47 -4.78 -3.58
CA THR A 20 -6.50 -5.46 -4.36
C THR A 20 -6.54 -4.95 -5.82
N ILE A 21 -6.44 -3.64 -6.02
CA ILE A 21 -6.37 -3.04 -7.35
C ILE A 21 -5.11 -3.52 -8.09
N GLY A 22 -3.96 -3.57 -7.41
CA GLY A 22 -2.71 -4.09 -7.96
C GLY A 22 -2.82 -5.56 -8.40
N ASP A 23 -3.41 -6.40 -7.57
CA ASP A 23 -3.61 -7.83 -7.87
C ASP A 23 -4.57 -8.03 -9.03
N ASN A 24 -5.68 -7.30 -9.07
CA ASN A 24 -6.65 -7.34 -10.16
C ASN A 24 -6.03 -6.87 -11.50
N LEU A 25 -5.27 -5.77 -11.48
CA LEU A 25 -4.54 -5.29 -12.66
C LEU A 25 -3.57 -6.33 -13.18
N LYS A 26 -2.79 -6.96 -12.29
CA LYS A 26 -1.86 -8.02 -12.65
C LYS A 26 -2.59 -9.22 -13.27
N ALA A 27 -3.69 -9.65 -12.68
CA ALA A 27 -4.49 -10.77 -13.18
C ALA A 27 -5.04 -10.48 -14.59
N VAL A 28 -5.59 -9.30 -14.82
CA VAL A 28 -6.09 -8.87 -16.14
C VAL A 28 -4.96 -8.85 -17.16
N MET A 29 -3.78 -8.32 -16.81
CA MET A 29 -2.64 -8.29 -17.72
C MET A 29 -2.11 -9.67 -18.08
N THR A 30 -2.05 -10.60 -17.12
CA THR A 30 -1.68 -11.99 -17.40
C THR A 30 -2.70 -12.65 -18.33
N ALA A 31 -4.00 -12.40 -18.14
CA ALA A 31 -5.02 -12.92 -19.04
C ALA A 31 -4.89 -12.36 -20.46
N LEU A 32 -4.62 -11.05 -20.60
CA LEU A 32 -4.39 -10.40 -21.89
C LEU A 32 -3.14 -10.97 -22.58
N ASP A 33 -2.03 -11.11 -21.86
CA ASP A 33 -0.78 -11.66 -22.41
C ASP A 33 -0.97 -13.10 -22.93
N ASN A 34 -1.67 -13.94 -22.16
CA ASN A 34 -2.01 -15.30 -22.59
C ASN A 34 -2.91 -15.32 -23.83
N ALA A 35 -3.92 -14.44 -23.90
CA ALA A 35 -4.79 -14.33 -25.08
C ALA A 35 -4.00 -13.87 -26.31
N MET A 36 -3.05 -12.95 -26.11
CA MET A 36 -2.16 -12.45 -27.14
C MET A 36 -1.19 -13.52 -27.68
N GLY A 37 -0.69 -14.40 -26.81
CA GLY A 37 0.11 -15.57 -27.20
C GLY A 37 -0.62 -16.58 -28.10
N GLY A 38 -1.96 -16.54 -28.12
CA GLY A 38 -2.81 -17.38 -28.96
C GLY A 38 -3.15 -16.80 -30.34
N LEU A 39 -2.71 -15.59 -30.67
CA LEU A 39 -2.99 -14.98 -31.97
C LEU A 39 -2.23 -15.69 -33.10
N THR A 40 -2.87 -15.76 -34.26
CA THR A 40 -2.25 -16.21 -35.51
C THR A 40 -0.99 -15.37 -35.77
N PRO A 41 0.13 -15.98 -36.22
CA PRO A 41 1.37 -15.24 -36.45
C PRO A 41 1.13 -14.04 -37.39
N MET A 42 1.37 -12.84 -36.87
CA MET A 42 1.47 -11.63 -37.69
C MET A 42 2.88 -11.59 -38.28
N ASP A 43 3.01 -11.30 -39.58
CA ASP A 43 4.34 -11.19 -40.22
C ASP A 43 4.74 -9.73 -40.45
N GLY A 44 6.06 -9.51 -40.52
CA GLY A 44 6.65 -8.22 -40.91
C GLY A 44 6.68 -7.14 -39.82
N GLN A 45 6.79 -5.87 -40.25
CA GLN A 45 6.95 -4.71 -39.36
C GLN A 45 5.77 -4.50 -38.40
N ILE A 46 4.55 -4.86 -38.81
CA ILE A 46 3.35 -4.70 -37.98
C ILE A 46 3.45 -5.54 -36.71
N LYS A 47 3.94 -6.79 -36.82
CA LYS A 47 4.23 -7.65 -35.66
C LYS A 47 5.20 -6.98 -34.70
N ASN A 48 6.30 -6.43 -35.21
CA ASN A 48 7.35 -5.86 -34.36
C ASN A 48 6.84 -4.63 -33.60
N VAL A 49 6.12 -3.72 -34.25
CA VAL A 49 5.54 -2.54 -33.62
C VAL A 49 4.48 -2.93 -32.58
N PHE A 50 3.62 -3.89 -32.94
CA PHE A 50 2.60 -4.40 -32.04
C PHE A 50 3.22 -5.00 -30.77
N TRP A 51 4.16 -5.95 -30.90
CA TRP A 51 4.79 -6.60 -29.74
C TRP A 51 5.63 -5.65 -28.91
N GLN A 52 6.28 -4.67 -29.54
CA GLN A 52 6.96 -3.61 -28.80
C GLN A 52 5.97 -2.81 -27.93
N GLY A 53 4.82 -2.41 -28.49
CA GLY A 53 3.77 -1.72 -27.75
C GLY A 53 3.18 -2.57 -26.62
N HIS A 54 2.92 -3.85 -26.89
CA HIS A 54 2.44 -4.82 -25.91
C HIS A 54 3.41 -4.97 -24.73
N ASN A 55 4.69 -5.20 -25.00
CA ASN A 55 5.72 -5.36 -23.98
C ASN A 55 5.89 -4.08 -23.15
N ASN A 56 5.91 -2.91 -23.79
CA ASN A 56 5.97 -1.62 -23.08
C ASN A 56 4.76 -1.43 -22.15
N HIS A 57 3.58 -1.88 -22.57
CA HIS A 57 2.38 -1.81 -21.75
C HIS A 57 2.44 -2.78 -20.56
N LEU A 58 2.88 -4.02 -20.77
CA LEU A 58 3.11 -4.98 -19.69
C LEU A 58 4.07 -4.45 -18.63
N ASP A 59 5.20 -3.86 -19.05
CA ASP A 59 6.18 -3.25 -18.15
C ASP A 59 5.57 -2.10 -17.34
N ALA A 60 4.78 -1.24 -17.99
CA ALA A 60 4.12 -0.11 -17.32
C ALA A 60 3.13 -0.60 -16.25
N VAL A 61 2.32 -1.61 -16.55
CA VAL A 61 1.37 -2.17 -15.58
C VAL A 61 2.10 -2.90 -14.45
N GLY A 62 3.18 -3.64 -14.74
CA GLY A 62 4.01 -4.26 -13.72
C GLY A 62 4.57 -3.25 -12.71
N ARG A 63 5.06 -2.10 -13.21
CA ARG A 63 5.53 -0.99 -12.36
C ARG A 63 4.41 -0.37 -11.54
N LEU A 64 3.20 -0.24 -12.10
CA LEU A 64 2.04 0.28 -11.38
C LEU A 64 1.62 -0.66 -10.25
N CYS A 65 1.54 -1.97 -10.52
CA CYS A 65 1.23 -2.98 -9.50
C CYS A 65 2.23 -2.93 -8.35
N ALA A 66 3.53 -2.86 -8.66
CA ALA A 66 4.58 -2.73 -7.64
C ALA A 66 4.41 -1.45 -6.79
N LYS A 67 4.10 -0.31 -7.40
CA LYS A 67 3.83 0.95 -6.68
C LYS A 67 2.60 0.85 -5.77
N LEU A 68 1.55 0.16 -6.21
CA LEU A 68 0.33 -0.04 -5.40
C LEU A 68 0.60 -0.92 -4.18
N HIS A 69 1.39 -1.99 -4.34
CA HIS A 69 1.85 -2.82 -3.22
C HIS A 69 2.75 -2.03 -2.27
N GLN A 70 3.74 -1.28 -2.78
CA GLN A 70 4.59 -0.42 -1.95
C GLN A 70 3.78 0.63 -1.17
N MET A 71 2.74 1.19 -1.78
CA MET A 71 1.83 2.12 -1.09
C MET A 71 1.08 1.41 0.03
N SER A 72 0.57 0.21 -0.21
CA SER A 72 -0.11 -0.61 0.80
C SER A 72 0.81 -0.94 1.99
N GLU A 73 2.04 -1.35 1.72
CA GLU A 73 3.06 -1.64 2.73
C GLU A 73 3.45 -0.39 3.52
N GLY A 74 3.64 0.75 2.84
CA GLY A 74 3.98 2.02 3.46
C GLY A 74 2.89 2.52 4.40
N ILE A 75 1.62 2.42 3.99
CA ILE A 75 0.48 2.78 4.84
C ILE A 75 0.38 1.85 6.05
N THR A 76 0.55 0.55 5.86
CA THR A 76 0.53 -0.45 6.95
C THR A 76 1.65 -0.19 7.96
N THR A 77 2.85 0.11 7.47
CA THR A 77 4.00 0.47 8.31
C THR A 77 3.74 1.75 9.10
N SER A 78 3.20 2.78 8.45
CA SER A 78 2.85 4.05 9.10
C SER A 78 1.80 3.85 10.20
N LYS A 79 0.77 3.03 9.95
CA LYS A 79 -0.24 2.68 10.96
C LYS A 79 0.40 2.01 12.19
N ASN A 80 1.24 1.01 11.99
CA ASN A 80 1.92 0.31 13.08
C ASN A 80 2.83 1.26 13.88
N GLY A 81 3.49 2.19 13.19
CA GLY A 81 4.28 3.26 13.82
C GLY A 81 3.42 4.12 14.75
N TYR A 82 2.30 4.64 14.25
CA TYR A 82 1.36 5.42 15.05
C TYR A 82 0.82 4.66 16.27
N GLU A 83 0.43 3.39 16.10
CA GLU A 83 -0.06 2.56 17.21
C GLU A 83 1.02 2.33 18.28
N SER A 84 2.29 2.17 17.87
CA SER A 84 3.41 2.03 18.80
C SER A 84 3.67 3.32 19.59
N GLU A 85 3.61 4.49 18.95
CA GLU A 85 3.80 5.78 19.60
C GLU A 85 2.65 6.12 20.56
N ASP A 86 1.40 5.79 20.19
CA ASP A 86 0.24 5.98 21.08
C ASP A 86 0.35 5.12 22.35
N SER A 87 0.72 3.84 22.19
CA SER A 87 0.94 2.94 23.33
C SER A 87 2.07 3.40 24.25
N GLY A 88 3.19 3.88 23.68
CA GLY A 88 4.31 4.45 24.43
C GLY A 88 3.91 5.71 25.19
N SER A 89 3.08 6.57 24.58
CA SER A 89 2.55 7.78 25.21
C SER A 89 1.59 7.46 26.35
N GLN A 90 0.67 6.50 26.18
CA GLN A 90 -0.21 6.05 27.27
C GLN A 90 0.57 5.44 28.44
N ALA A 91 1.60 4.64 28.16
CA ALA A 91 2.45 4.06 29.19
C ALA A 91 3.18 5.15 29.99
N ALA A 92 3.73 6.16 29.32
CA ALA A 92 4.37 7.32 29.97
C ALA A 92 3.38 8.14 30.82
N PHE A 93 2.18 8.43 30.30
CA PHE A 93 1.14 9.13 31.07
C PHE A 93 0.69 8.34 32.30
N THR A 94 0.52 7.02 32.17
CA THR A 94 0.17 6.13 33.29
C THR A 94 1.29 6.10 34.34
N GLN A 95 2.55 6.12 33.91
CA GLN A 95 3.71 6.17 34.80
C GLN A 95 3.80 7.49 35.58
N VAL A 96 3.52 8.62 34.93
CA VAL A 96 3.44 9.93 35.59
C VAL A 96 2.23 10.01 36.55
N GLY A 97 1.09 9.44 36.16
CA GLY A 97 -0.12 9.42 36.99
C GLY A 97 -0.09 8.44 38.18
N SER A 98 0.81 7.46 38.16
CA SER A 98 0.86 6.39 39.17
C SER A 98 1.95 6.56 40.25
N GLY A 99 2.84 7.56 40.15
CA GLY A 99 3.99 7.60 41.05
C GLY A 99 4.74 8.91 41.14
N THR A 100 4.10 9.97 41.62
CA THR A 100 4.58 10.93 42.64
C THR A 100 3.62 12.12 42.62
N ALA A 101 3.04 12.45 43.77
CA ALA A 101 2.37 13.73 43.91
C ALA A 101 3.38 14.83 43.52
N LEU A 102 3.06 15.61 42.49
CA LEU A 102 3.78 16.85 42.18
C LEU A 102 3.75 17.71 43.44
N ASP A 103 4.90 17.84 44.10
CA ASP A 103 5.05 18.66 45.30
C ASP A 103 5.05 20.14 44.89
N VAL A 104 3.85 20.72 44.87
CA VAL A 104 3.60 22.12 44.52
C VAL A 104 4.17 23.10 45.57
N THR A 105 4.68 22.61 46.71
CA THR A 105 5.33 23.49 47.72
C THR A 105 6.77 23.87 47.37
N LYS A 106 7.31 23.39 46.25
CA LYS A 106 8.62 23.75 45.71
C LYS A 106 8.58 24.67 44.49
N LEU A 107 7.39 25.17 44.13
CA LEU A 107 7.18 26.18 43.07
C LEU A 107 7.21 27.60 43.64
#